data_AF-A0A4P7LIJ3-F1
#
_entry.id   AF-A0A4P7LIJ3-F1
#
_cell.length_a   1.000
_cell.length_b   1.000
_cell.length_c   1.000
_cell.angle_alpha   90.00
_cell.angle_beta   90.00
_cell.angle_gamma   90.00
#
_symmetry.space_group_name_H-M   'P 1'
#
loop_
_entity.id
_entity.type
_entity.pdbx_description
1 polymer ?
#
loop_
_entity_poly.entity_id
_entity_poly.type
_entity_poly.pdbx_seq_one_letter_code
_entity_poly.pdbx_strand_id
1 'polypeptide(L)'
;MPTMARHEVVYASGGNDEADVKAMLAIADRFNVRLTIVDAARGEPLHGTAVFLVGRSGGSALHVMEAGPMFYLQLPAGDYRLAIGYQDWLQLTDIVVDGQPLDLTFRLPADTPAENWLFCRLANGNHAAAAVL
;
A
#
# COMPACT_ATOMS: atom_id res chain seq x y z
N MET A 1 -30.36 17.54 -2.83
CA MET A 1 -29.18 16.65 -2.75
C MET A 1 -28.72 16.68 -1.30
N PRO A 2 -28.65 15.56 -0.54
CA PRO A 2 -28.10 15.63 0.81
C PRO A 2 -26.58 15.80 0.73
N THR A 3 -26.05 16.76 1.48
CA THR A 3 -24.62 17.00 1.63
C THR A 3 -24.07 15.95 2.59
N MET A 4 -23.40 14.93 2.07
CA MET A 4 -22.63 14.01 2.92
C MET A 4 -21.45 14.80 3.47
N ALA A 5 -21.46 15.09 4.78
CA ALA A 5 -20.30 15.63 5.46
C ALA A 5 -19.16 14.60 5.37
N ARG A 6 -18.23 14.79 4.43
CA ARG A 6 -16.97 14.06 4.41
C ARG A 6 -16.15 14.59 5.58
N HIS A 7 -15.92 13.76 6.59
CA HIS A 7 -14.89 14.08 7.57
C HIS A 7 -13.55 13.90 6.88
N GLU A 8 -12.79 14.98 6.71
CA GLU A 8 -11.44 14.92 6.15
C GLU A 8 -10.54 14.15 7.12
N VAL A 9 -9.93 13.09 6.62
CA VAL A 9 -8.94 12.30 7.37
C VAL A 9 -7.62 13.07 7.37
N VAL A 10 -7.09 13.39 8.55
CA VAL A 10 -5.75 13.97 8.68
C VAL A 10 -4.72 12.86 8.49
N TYR A 11 -3.77 13.06 7.58
CA TYR A 11 -2.73 12.10 7.27
C TYR A 11 -1.37 12.76 7.07
N ALA A 12 -0.30 11.96 7.20
CA ALA A 12 1.05 12.32 6.81
C ALA A 12 1.66 11.16 6.01
N SER A 13 2.49 11.48 5.02
CA SER A 13 3.11 10.52 4.11
C SER A 13 4.56 10.90 3.92
N GLY A 14 5.47 9.93 3.99
CA GLY A 14 6.89 10.16 3.86
C GLY A 14 7.71 8.89 4.05
N GLY A 15 8.92 9.05 4.55
CA GLY A 15 9.88 7.95 4.70
C GLY A 15 10.62 7.62 3.40
N ASN A 16 10.80 8.59 2.50
CA ASN A 16 11.46 8.33 1.22
C ASN A 16 12.99 8.17 1.34
N ASP A 17 13.55 8.82 2.35
CA ASP A 17 14.96 8.77 2.70
C ASP A 17 15.12 8.87 4.24
N GLU A 18 16.35 8.85 4.73
CA GLU A 18 16.65 8.89 6.18
C GLU A 18 16.12 10.17 6.87
N ALA A 19 16.18 11.32 6.18
CA ALA A 19 15.70 12.59 6.75
C ALA A 19 14.18 12.59 6.86
N ASP A 20 13.50 12.12 5.82
CA ASP A 20 12.05 11.90 5.79
C ASP A 20 11.60 10.91 6.86
N VAL A 21 12.32 9.78 7.02
CA VAL A 21 12.05 8.79 8.08
C VAL A 21 12.13 9.46 9.45
N LYS A 22 13.20 10.22 9.72
CA LYS A 22 13.37 10.93 10.98
C LYS A 22 12.25 11.95 11.23
N ALA A 23 11.84 12.69 10.18
CA ALA A 23 10.75 13.64 10.26
C ALA A 23 9.41 12.96 10.57
N MET A 24 9.12 11.83 9.93
CA MET A 24 7.93 11.02 10.19
C MET A 24 7.92 10.50 11.63
N LEU A 25 9.02 9.88 12.07
CA LEU A 25 9.12 9.37 13.45
C LEU A 25 8.91 10.47 14.49
N ALA A 26 9.40 11.69 14.24
CA ALA A 26 9.23 12.83 15.15
C ALA A 26 7.77 13.28 15.33
N ILE A 27 6.88 12.95 14.39
CA ILE A 27 5.45 13.30 14.47
C ILE A 27 4.55 12.09 14.76
N ALA A 28 5.11 10.89 14.91
CA ALA A 28 4.37 9.62 15.00
C ALA A 28 3.32 9.59 16.14
N ASP A 29 3.61 10.22 17.28
CA ASP A 29 2.72 10.25 18.45
C ASP A 29 1.44 11.08 18.21
N ARG A 30 1.39 11.85 17.12
CA ARG A 30 0.21 12.64 16.73
C ARG A 30 -0.83 11.84 15.94
N PHE A 31 -0.52 10.59 15.62
CA PHE A 31 -1.33 9.71 14.77
C PHE A 31 -1.58 8.38 15.47
N ASN A 32 -2.82 7.92 15.43
CA ASN A 32 -3.24 6.67 16.07
C ASN A 32 -3.24 5.47 15.12
N VAL A 33 -2.99 5.65 13.83
CA VAL A 33 -2.74 4.56 12.88
C VAL A 33 -1.48 4.88 12.10
N ARG A 34 -0.54 3.94 12.06
CA ARG A 34 0.77 4.12 11.41
C ARG A 34 1.07 2.91 10.55
N LEU A 35 1.24 3.15 9.26
CA LEU A 35 1.53 2.14 8.27
C LEU A 35 3.00 2.24 7.86
N THR A 36 3.63 1.08 7.72
CA THR A 36 4.93 0.92 7.07
C THR A 36 4.75 -0.03 5.89
N ILE A 37 5.18 0.35 4.70
CA ILE A 37 4.98 -0.41 3.47
C ILE A 37 6.33 -0.78 2.88
N VAL A 38 6.56 -2.07 2.71
CA VAL A 38 7.86 -2.62 2.29
C VAL A 38 7.69 -3.74 1.28
N ASP A 39 8.76 -3.99 0.54
CA ASP A 39 8.90 -5.11 -0.36
C ASP A 39 8.84 -6.43 0.44
N ALA A 40 8.00 -7.35 -0.01
CA ALA A 40 7.80 -8.62 0.66
C ALA A 40 9.06 -9.51 0.72
N ALA A 41 9.89 -9.47 -0.32
CA ALA A 41 11.09 -10.29 -0.48
C ALA A 41 12.34 -9.67 0.18
N ARG A 42 12.56 -8.37 -0.01
CA ARG A 42 13.77 -7.65 0.42
C ARG A 42 13.57 -6.82 1.68
N GLY A 43 12.32 -6.48 2.02
CA GLY A 43 12.02 -5.56 3.12
C GLY A 43 12.42 -4.10 2.84
N GLU A 44 12.73 -3.78 1.58
CA GLU A 44 13.04 -2.42 1.14
C GLU A 44 11.78 -1.53 1.20
N PRO A 45 11.88 -0.25 1.58
CA PRO A 45 10.75 0.67 1.58
C PRO A 45 10.11 0.79 0.19
N LEU A 46 8.77 0.74 0.11
CA LEU A 46 8.05 0.93 -1.15
C LEU A 46 7.43 2.32 -1.24
N HIS A 47 7.79 3.05 -2.30
CA HIS A 47 7.30 4.39 -2.61
C HIS A 47 6.21 4.32 -3.68
N GLY A 48 5.34 5.34 -3.75
CA GLY A 48 4.31 5.42 -4.80
C GLY A 48 3.21 4.39 -4.63
N THR A 49 2.86 4.08 -3.39
CA THR A 49 1.77 3.15 -3.08
C THR A 49 0.44 3.87 -3.06
N ALA A 50 -0.60 3.20 -3.54
CA ALA A 50 -1.97 3.67 -3.45
C ALA A 50 -2.55 3.30 -2.08
N VAL A 51 -3.12 4.24 -1.34
CA VAL A 51 -3.79 3.99 -0.07
C VAL A 51 -5.24 4.45 -0.16
N PHE A 52 -6.16 3.52 0.09
CA PHE A 52 -7.59 3.77 0.16
C PHE A 52 -8.12 3.39 1.54
N LEU A 53 -8.92 4.26 2.13
CA LEU A 53 -9.57 4.00 3.41
C LEU A 53 -11.04 4.35 3.30
N VAL A 54 -11.90 3.49 3.82
CA VAL A 54 -13.31 3.80 4.01
C VAL A 54 -13.78 3.33 5.38
N GLY A 55 -14.41 4.22 6.14
CA GLY A 55 -15.11 3.87 7.37
C GLY A 55 -16.39 3.10 7.05
N ARG A 56 -16.65 1.98 7.74
CA ARG A 56 -17.83 1.13 7.47
C ARG A 56 -19.15 1.82 7.77
N SER A 57 -19.15 2.84 8.64
CA SER A 57 -20.29 3.70 8.93
C SER A 57 -20.48 4.85 7.93
N GLY A 58 -19.63 4.95 6.90
CA GLY A 58 -19.74 5.95 5.82
C GLY A 58 -19.18 7.34 6.14
N GLY A 59 -18.61 7.55 7.32
CA GLY A 59 -18.19 8.89 7.79
C GLY A 59 -16.82 9.37 7.32
N SER A 60 -15.88 8.45 7.07
CA SER A 60 -14.49 8.76 6.73
C SER A 60 -14.10 8.09 5.43
N ALA A 61 -13.49 8.82 4.52
CA ALA A 61 -12.92 8.26 3.29
C ALA A 61 -11.62 8.99 2.95
N LEU A 62 -10.61 8.22 2.55
CA LEU A 62 -9.33 8.75 2.09
C LEU A 62 -8.90 7.99 0.84
N HIS A 63 -8.29 8.72 -0.09
CA HIS A 63 -7.69 8.16 -1.29
C HIS A 63 -6.42 8.94 -1.60
N VAL A 64 -5.27 8.26 -1.53
CA VAL A 64 -3.95 8.81 -1.86
C VAL A 64 -3.30 7.86 -2.88
N MET A 65 -2.78 8.40 -3.99
CA MET A 65 -2.19 7.57 -5.06
C MET A 65 -0.69 7.39 -4.96
N GLU A 66 -0.01 8.32 -4.29
CA GLU A 66 1.45 8.38 -4.21
C GLU A 66 1.88 8.50 -2.74
N ALA A 67 1.58 7.46 -1.95
CA ALA A 67 2.02 7.39 -0.56
C ALA A 67 3.46 6.89 -0.47
N GLY A 68 4.21 7.46 0.48
CA GLY A 68 5.55 7.02 0.83
C GLY A 68 5.53 5.78 1.72
N PRO A 69 6.70 5.17 1.96
CA PRO A 69 6.81 3.94 2.75
C PRO A 69 6.28 4.04 4.17
N MET A 70 6.22 5.24 4.74
CA MET A 70 5.58 5.53 6.01
C MET A 70 4.34 6.37 5.77
N PHE A 71 3.19 5.90 6.24
CA PHE A 71 1.91 6.57 6.04
C PHE A 71 1.09 6.57 7.33
N TYR A 72 0.84 7.76 7.88
CA TYR A 72 0.22 7.93 9.19
C TYR A 72 -1.16 8.56 9.04
N LEU A 73 -2.09 8.12 9.88
CA LEU A 73 -3.51 8.45 9.82
C LEU A 73 -4.01 8.79 11.22
N GLN A 74 -4.76 9.88 11.31
CA GLN A 74 -5.52 10.20 12.50
C GLN A 74 -6.99 9.90 12.22
N LEU A 75 -7.48 8.82 12.83
CA LEU A 75 -8.83 8.31 12.61
C LEU A 75 -9.65 8.41 13.90
N PRO A 76 -10.94 8.82 13.81
CA PRO A 76 -11.89 8.58 14.87
C PRO A 76 -12.01 7.10 15.20
N ALA A 77 -12.46 6.76 16.42
CA ALA A 77 -12.75 5.38 16.76
C ALA A 77 -13.81 4.79 15.83
N GLY A 78 -13.63 3.54 15.41
CA GLY A 78 -14.55 2.84 14.51
C GLY A 78 -13.89 1.75 13.66
N ASP A 79 -14.72 1.12 12.83
CA ASP A 79 -14.30 0.08 11.89
C ASP A 79 -14.01 0.67 10.50
N TYR A 80 -12.88 0.30 9.94
CA TYR A 80 -12.44 0.75 8.63
C TYR A 80 -12.01 -0.40 7.76
N ARG A 81 -12.14 -0.18 6.45
CA ARG A 81 -11.55 -1.02 5.41
C ARG A 81 -10.43 -0.23 4.74
N LEU A 82 -9.22 -0.75 4.86
CA LEU A 82 -8.00 -0.20 4.30
C LEU A 82 -7.60 -1.06 3.09
N ALA A 83 -7.28 -0.43 1.97
CA ALA A 83 -6.69 -1.07 0.82
C ALA A 83 -5.37 -0.40 0.47
N ILE A 84 -4.32 -1.20 0.26
CA ILE A 84 -3.04 -0.73 -0.24
C ILE A 84 -2.80 -1.36 -1.61
N GLY A 85 -2.64 -0.51 -2.62
CA GLY A 85 -2.32 -0.90 -3.98
C GLY A 85 -0.86 -0.60 -4.30
N TYR A 86 -0.21 -1.50 -5.05
CA TYR A 86 1.12 -1.30 -5.59
C TYR A 86 1.24 -2.10 -6.88
N GLN A 87 1.50 -1.43 -8.01
CA GLN A 87 1.48 -2.05 -9.34
C GLN A 87 0.16 -2.82 -9.57
N ASP A 88 0.21 -4.11 -9.92
CA ASP A 88 -0.97 -4.96 -10.13
C ASP A 88 -1.50 -5.62 -8.84
N TRP A 89 -0.90 -5.30 -7.69
CA TRP A 89 -1.25 -5.89 -6.40
C TRP A 89 -2.15 -4.97 -5.57
N LEU A 90 -3.16 -5.57 -4.95
CA LEU A 90 -4.07 -4.90 -4.02
C LEU A 90 -4.22 -5.76 -2.75
N GLN A 91 -3.85 -5.21 -1.60
CA GLN A 91 -4.06 -5.83 -0.30
C GLN A 91 -5.19 -5.11 0.45
N LEU A 92 -6.24 -5.85 0.79
CA LEU A 92 -7.38 -5.36 1.56
C LEU A 92 -7.28 -5.85 3.01
N THR A 93 -7.52 -4.98 3.99
CA THR A 93 -7.48 -5.33 5.42
C THR A 93 -8.52 -4.53 6.18
N ASP A 94 -9.25 -5.21 7.07
CA ASP A 94 -10.13 -4.55 8.02
C ASP A 94 -9.33 -4.15 9.26
N ILE A 95 -9.51 -2.91 9.71
CA ILE A 95 -8.84 -2.37 10.90
C ILE A 95 -9.88 -1.78 11.86
N VAL A 96 -9.61 -1.91 13.15
CA VAL A 96 -10.42 -1.33 14.23
C VAL A 96 -9.59 -0.28 14.93
N VAL A 97 -10.16 0.91 15.11
CA VAL A 97 -9.54 2.01 15.86
C VAL A 97 -10.31 2.17 17.15
N ASP A 98 -9.68 1.91 18.29
CA ASP A 98 -10.32 1.87 19.62
C ASP A 98 -9.63 2.77 20.67
N GLY A 99 -8.73 3.63 20.22
CA GLY A 99 -7.99 4.57 21.07
C GLY A 99 -6.56 4.13 21.40
N GLN A 100 -6.18 2.88 21.10
CA GLN A 100 -4.77 2.48 21.11
C GLN A 100 -4.10 2.80 19.77
N PRO A 101 -2.81 3.18 19.76
CA PRO A 101 -2.06 3.30 18.51
C PRO A 101 -1.97 1.96 17.79
N LEU A 102 -2.28 1.96 16.50
CA LEU A 102 -2.24 0.80 15.63
C LEU A 102 -1.08 0.91 14.65
N ASP A 103 -0.05 0.09 14.85
CA ASP A 103 1.09 -0.03 13.96
C ASP A 103 0.91 -1.24 13.02
N LEU A 104 0.95 -1.02 11.71
CA LEU A 104 0.79 -2.05 10.69
C LEU A 104 1.95 -2.03 9.71
N THR A 105 2.48 -3.21 9.39
CA THR A 105 3.45 -3.36 8.31
C THR A 105 2.83 -4.15 7.16
N PHE A 106 2.79 -3.53 5.98
CA PHE A 106 2.34 -4.14 4.74
C PHE A 106 3.55 -4.60 3.94
N ARG A 107 3.52 -5.88 3.54
CA ARG A 107 4.54 -6.51 2.72
C ARG A 107 3.93 -6.78 1.35
N LEU A 108 4.26 -5.95 0.38
CA LEU A 108 3.74 -6.08 -0.97
C LEU A 108 4.82 -6.66 -1.89
N PRO A 109 4.48 -7.57 -2.80
CA PRO A 109 5.39 -7.96 -3.85
C PRO A 109 5.65 -6.75 -4.76
N ALA A 110 6.89 -6.26 -4.79
CA ALA A 110 7.35 -5.49 -5.93
C ALA A 110 7.92 -6.50 -6.90
N ASP A 111 7.41 -6.52 -8.13
CA ASP A 111 7.97 -7.40 -9.13
C ASP A 111 9.47 -7.10 -9.25
N THR A 112 10.30 -8.07 -8.86
CA THR A 112 11.59 -8.16 -9.54
C THR A 112 11.22 -8.49 -10.97
N PRO A 113 11.68 -7.75 -11.99
CA PRO A 113 11.45 -8.16 -13.36
C PRO A 113 11.97 -9.59 -13.45
N ALA A 114 11.05 -10.54 -13.53
CA ALA A 114 11.41 -11.87 -13.94
C ALA A 114 12.00 -11.63 -15.32
N GLU A 115 13.29 -11.92 -15.49
CA GLU A 115 13.86 -12.22 -16.78
C GLU A 115 13.11 -13.44 -17.34
N ASN A 116 11.86 -13.25 -17.75
CA ASN A 116 11.05 -14.28 -18.37
C ASN A 116 10.11 -13.63 -19.39
N TRP A 117 10.71 -12.78 -20.21
CA TRP A 117 10.26 -12.45 -21.55
C TRP A 117 10.66 -13.59 -22.50
N LEU A 118 10.20 -14.82 -22.25
CA LEU A 118 10.32 -15.93 -23.19
C LEU A 118 8.96 -16.60 -23.41
N PHE A 119 8.22 -16.00 -24.34
CA PHE A 119 7.31 -16.62 -25.31
C PHE A 119 6.32 -17.70 -24.81
N CYS A 120 5.06 -17.30 -24.63
CA CYS A 120 3.94 -18.15 -25.05
C CYS A 120 3.94 -18.25 -26.59
N ARG A 121 4.75 -19.13 -27.17
CA ARG A 121 4.54 -19.56 -28.57
C ARG A 121 3.58 -20.74 -28.54
N LEU A 122 2.34 -20.46 -28.96
CA LEU A 122 1.30 -21.40 -29.41
C LEU A 122 1.79 -22.85 -29.52
N ALA A 123 1.33 -23.70 -28.60
CA ALA A 123 1.34 -25.14 -28.80
C ALA A 123 0.42 -25.47 -29.98
N ASN A 124 0.96 -25.44 -31.20
CA ASN A 124 0.40 -26.09 -32.39
C ASN A 124 1.48 -26.20 -33.46
N GLY A 125 1.88 -27.43 -33.78
CA GLY A 125 2.60 -27.77 -35.00
C GLY A 125 3.90 -28.52 -34.78
N ASN A 126 3.86 -29.83 -35.01
CA ASN A 126 5.02 -30.71 -35.18
C ASN A 126 6.03 -30.12 -36.18
N HIS A 127 7.17 -29.61 -35.71
CA HIS A 127 8.36 -29.50 -36.55
C HIS A 127 9.59 -29.84 -35.72
N ALA A 128 10.16 -31.00 -36.03
CA ALA A 128 11.52 -31.34 -35.66
C ALA A 128 12.46 -30.25 -36.20
N ALA A 129 13.24 -29.63 -35.33
CA ALA A 129 14.36 -28.78 -35.73
C ALA A 129 15.61 -29.34 -35.09
N ALA A 130 16.44 -29.91 -35.96
CA ALA A 130 17.75 -30.45 -35.66
C ALA A 130 18.67 -29.37 -35.09
N ALA A 131 19.43 -29.73 -34.07
CA ALA A 131 20.65 -29.02 -33.74
C ALA A 131 21.68 -29.32 -34.84
N VAL A 132 22.17 -28.28 -35.51
CA VAL A 132 23.40 -28.35 -36.30
C VAL A 132 24.27 -27.16 -35.90
N LEU A 133 25.37 -27.54 -35.24
CA LEU A 133 26.67 -26.88 -34.98
C LEU A 133 26.66 -25.52 -34.27
#